data_AF-A0A970G3Y2-F1
#
_entry.id   AF-A0A970G3Y2-F1
#
_cell.length_a   1.000
_cell.length_b   1.000
_cell.length_c   1.000
_cell.angle_alpha   90.00
_cell.angle_beta   90.00
_cell.angle_gamma   90.00
#
_symmetry.space_group_name_H-M   'P 1'
#
loop_
_entity.id
_entity.type
_entity.pdbx_description
1 polymer ?
#
loop_
_entity_poly.entity_id
_entity_poly.type
_entity_poly.pdbx_seq_one_letter_code
_entity_poly.pdbx_strand_id
1 'polypeptide(L)'
;MPQRAAPVKLAQRRRLRAPAGVFHALFVRKHRKNHLTPPHAMCMRLFARFCLSKAKSACDVGTEELSHLEIVGTIVHQLTRKMTIEEVKAAGLEPYFVDHTAGVYPQFASGTPWTAATIQSSGDVIADLTEDLAAEQKARKTYDNILRMSDDPDVNNVIRFLREREIVHYQRFGEGLRLAQERMNQKNIYAINPSFDR
;
A
#
# COMPACT_ATOMS: atom_id res chain seq x y z
N MET A 1 22.96 -60.09 -7.87
CA MET A 1 23.02 -58.75 -8.48
C MET A 1 22.25 -57.76 -7.62
N PRO A 2 22.87 -57.03 -6.68
CA PRO A 2 22.26 -55.86 -6.06
C PRO A 2 22.88 -54.57 -6.64
N GLN A 3 22.01 -53.65 -7.04
CA GLN A 3 22.37 -52.34 -7.57
C GLN A 3 23.02 -51.49 -6.46
N ARG A 4 24.20 -50.93 -6.74
CA ARG A 4 24.87 -49.93 -5.89
C ARG A 4 24.10 -48.61 -5.95
N ALA A 5 23.68 -48.12 -4.80
CA ALA A 5 23.24 -46.74 -4.61
C ALA A 5 24.42 -45.77 -4.88
N ALA A 6 24.20 -44.80 -5.77
CA ALA A 6 25.11 -43.67 -5.99
C ALA A 6 24.75 -42.51 -5.03
N PRO A 7 25.72 -41.69 -4.60
CA PRO A 7 25.48 -40.67 -3.58
C PRO A 7 24.64 -39.51 -4.14
N VAL A 8 23.68 -39.07 -3.34
CA VAL A 8 22.90 -37.84 -3.56
C VAL A 8 23.86 -36.65 -3.58
N LYS A 9 24.10 -36.08 -4.77
CA LYS A 9 24.83 -34.82 -4.92
C LYS A 9 23.99 -33.71 -4.31
N LEU A 10 24.45 -33.20 -3.16
CA LEU A 10 24.01 -31.94 -2.57
C LEU A 10 24.18 -30.84 -3.63
N ALA A 11 23.08 -30.41 -4.24
CA ALA A 11 23.09 -29.34 -5.23
C ALA A 11 23.67 -28.09 -4.55
N GLN A 12 24.87 -27.71 -4.98
CA GLN A 12 25.53 -26.48 -4.59
C GLN A 12 24.56 -25.32 -4.78
N ARG A 13 24.25 -24.64 -3.68
CA ARG A 13 23.58 -23.33 -3.66
C ARG A 13 24.29 -22.45 -4.68
N ARG A 14 23.66 -22.20 -5.82
CA ARG A 14 24.07 -21.14 -6.76
C ARG A 14 24.05 -19.85 -5.95
N ARG A 15 25.25 -19.39 -5.58
CA ARG A 15 25.48 -18.00 -5.18
C ARG A 15 24.90 -17.16 -6.30
N LEU A 16 23.81 -16.46 -6.02
CA LEU A 16 23.32 -15.36 -6.83
C LEU A 16 24.39 -14.27 -6.79
N ARG A 17 25.44 -14.43 -7.61
CA ARG A 17 26.25 -13.30 -8.09
C ARG A 17 25.37 -12.61 -9.11
N ALA A 18 24.48 -11.73 -8.63
CA ALA A 18 23.91 -10.71 -9.47
C ALA A 18 25.07 -9.81 -9.93
N PRO A 19 25.29 -9.63 -11.25
CA PRO A 19 26.28 -8.67 -11.73
C PRO A 19 25.90 -7.27 -11.25
N ALA A 20 26.92 -6.50 -10.88
CA ALA A 20 26.83 -5.09 -10.51
C ALA A 20 25.89 -4.35 -11.47
N GLY A 21 24.80 -3.81 -10.94
CA GLY A 21 23.68 -3.27 -11.72
C GLY A 21 22.32 -3.32 -11.01
N VAL A 22 22.27 -3.69 -9.73
CA VAL A 22 21.11 -3.41 -8.88
C VAL A 22 21.07 -1.88 -8.70
N PHE A 23 19.93 -1.26 -9.04
CA PHE A 23 19.67 0.19 -8.95
C PHE A 23 20.39 1.11 -9.94
N HIS A 24 20.15 0.92 -11.25
CA HIS A 24 20.13 2.09 -12.14
C HIS A 24 18.76 2.76 -12.05
N ALA A 25 18.66 3.71 -11.11
CA ALA A 25 17.59 4.69 -11.01
C ALA A 25 16.19 4.12 -10.73
N LEU A 26 15.78 4.19 -9.47
CA LEU A 26 14.39 4.05 -9.03
C LEU A 26 13.43 5.07 -9.68
N PHE A 27 13.83 5.87 -10.69
CA PHE A 27 12.92 6.70 -11.49
C PHE A 27 13.52 7.38 -12.75
N VAL A 28 14.57 6.87 -13.40
CA VAL A 28 15.13 7.56 -14.59
C VAL A 28 15.62 6.57 -15.65
N ARG A 29 14.75 6.20 -16.60
CA ARG A 29 15.20 5.91 -17.97
C ARG A 29 14.15 6.08 -19.06
N LYS A 30 13.57 7.27 -19.18
CA LYS A 30 13.42 7.95 -20.49
C LYS A 30 13.05 9.41 -20.26
N HIS A 31 14.04 10.30 -20.15
CA HIS A 31 14.07 11.58 -20.86
C HIS A 31 15.42 12.27 -20.57
N ARG A 32 16.00 12.80 -21.64
CA ARG A 32 17.32 13.44 -21.69
C ARG A 32 17.39 14.63 -20.75
N LYS A 33 18.57 14.80 -20.13
CA LYS A 33 19.26 16.04 -19.74
C LYS A 33 18.41 17.12 -19.05
N ASN A 34 18.89 17.49 -17.85
CA ASN A 34 18.63 18.69 -17.06
C ASN A 34 17.67 18.47 -15.87
N HIS A 35 18.26 18.55 -14.69
CA HIS A 35 17.67 18.74 -13.36
C HIS A 35 16.33 18.02 -13.09
N LEU A 36 16.40 16.83 -12.50
CA LEU A 36 15.24 16.20 -11.85
C LEU A 36 15.57 15.85 -10.40
N THR A 37 14.62 16.23 -9.55
CA THR A 37 14.55 16.11 -8.10
C THR A 37 14.58 14.65 -7.61
N PRO A 38 15.01 14.39 -6.36
CA PRO A 38 15.20 13.03 -5.85
C PRO A 38 13.88 12.24 -5.74
N PRO A 39 13.91 10.92 -6.04
CA PRO A 39 12.73 10.08 -6.19
C PRO A 39 12.16 9.65 -4.84
N HIS A 40 11.14 10.38 -4.37
CA HIS A 40 10.34 10.08 -3.18
C HIS A 40 9.40 8.86 -3.32
N ALA A 41 9.70 7.91 -4.21
CA ALA A 41 8.70 7.01 -4.75
C ALA A 41 8.87 5.55 -4.30
N MET A 42 8.71 5.29 -3.01
CA MET A 42 7.95 4.14 -2.54
C MET A 42 7.56 4.37 -1.09
N CYS A 43 6.44 5.04 -0.87
CA CYS A 43 6.07 5.45 0.47
C CYS A 43 4.57 5.33 0.68
N MET A 44 4.24 4.72 1.80
CA MET A 44 2.94 4.36 2.35
C MET A 44 1.88 5.45 2.20
N ARG A 45 1.26 5.55 1.02
CA ARG A 45 -0.06 6.20 0.86
C ARG A 45 -1.21 5.27 1.29
N LEU A 46 -0.91 4.22 2.06
CA LEU A 46 -1.84 3.15 2.42
C LEU A 46 -2.25 3.12 3.89
N PHE A 47 -1.89 4.13 4.65
CA PHE A 47 -2.35 4.24 6.02
C PHE A 47 -3.41 5.30 6.11
N ALA A 48 -4.69 4.91 6.01
CA ALA A 48 -5.79 5.64 6.63
C ALA A 48 -7.11 4.87 6.47
N ARG A 49 -7.32 3.80 7.24
CA ARG A 49 -8.57 3.65 8.03
C ARG A 49 -8.50 2.44 8.94
N PHE A 50 -8.44 2.67 10.24
CA PHE A 50 -8.97 1.71 11.21
C PHE A 50 -10.48 1.95 11.29
N CYS A 51 -11.25 0.87 11.19
CA CYS A 51 -12.71 0.89 11.20
C CYS A 51 -13.31 1.53 12.44
N LEU A 52 -14.13 2.57 12.23
CA LEU A 52 -15.00 3.16 13.26
C LEU A 52 -16.47 3.24 12.83
N SER A 53 -16.84 2.73 11.64
CA SER A 53 -18.25 2.66 11.23
C SER A 53 -18.92 1.37 11.74
N LYS A 54 -20.19 1.46 12.17
CA LYS A 54 -20.97 0.35 12.76
C LYS A 54 -21.40 -0.72 11.74
N ALA A 55 -21.02 -0.60 10.47
CA ALA A 55 -21.37 -1.58 9.46
C ALA A 55 -20.45 -2.80 9.59
N LYS A 56 -21.03 -3.99 9.76
CA LYS A 56 -20.26 -5.26 9.84
C LYS A 56 -19.27 -5.43 8.67
N SER A 57 -19.69 -5.00 7.47
CA SER A 57 -18.83 -5.02 6.27
C SER A 57 -17.60 -4.13 6.39
N ALA A 58 -17.65 -3.05 7.17
CA ALA A 58 -16.49 -2.21 7.41
C ALA A 58 -15.48 -2.96 8.30
N CYS A 59 -15.91 -3.51 9.44
CA CYS A 59 -15.00 -4.22 10.36
C CYS A 59 -14.21 -5.36 9.68
N ASP A 60 -14.84 -6.10 8.76
CA ASP A 60 -14.18 -7.16 8.01
C ASP A 60 -13.10 -6.60 7.06
N VAL A 61 -13.40 -5.52 6.34
CA VAL A 61 -12.44 -4.81 5.46
C VAL A 61 -11.30 -4.19 6.29
N GLY A 62 -11.59 -3.49 7.38
CA GLY A 62 -10.54 -2.89 8.21
C GLY A 62 -9.60 -3.90 8.85
N THR A 63 -10.05 -5.15 9.08
CA THR A 63 -9.15 -6.23 9.50
C THR A 63 -8.21 -6.63 8.37
N GLU A 64 -8.71 -6.70 7.14
CA GLU A 64 -7.91 -6.98 5.96
C GLU A 64 -6.85 -5.90 5.70
N GLU A 65 -7.19 -4.64 5.92
CA GLU A 65 -6.26 -3.49 5.78
C GLU A 65 -5.04 -3.58 6.70
N LEU A 66 -5.16 -4.25 7.85
CA LEU A 66 -3.99 -4.52 8.71
C LEU A 66 -3.02 -5.51 8.07
N SER A 67 -3.53 -6.47 7.30
CA SER A 67 -2.69 -7.36 6.52
C SER A 67 -2.07 -6.64 5.32
N HIS A 68 -2.78 -5.72 4.67
CA HIS A 68 -2.23 -4.91 3.57
C HIS A 68 -1.07 -4.04 4.05
N LEU A 69 -1.22 -3.48 5.25
CA LEU A 69 -0.15 -2.77 5.92
C LEU A 69 1.11 -3.63 6.09
N GLU A 70 0.96 -4.84 6.63
CA GLU A 70 2.08 -5.77 6.80
C GLU A 70 2.75 -6.10 5.46
N ILE A 71 1.95 -6.30 4.41
CA ILE A 71 2.43 -6.57 3.05
C ILE A 71 3.29 -5.40 2.56
N VAL A 72 2.77 -4.16 2.59
CA VAL A 72 3.53 -3.00 2.10
C VAL A 72 4.77 -2.74 2.95
N GLY A 73 4.67 -2.88 4.28
CA GLY A 73 5.82 -2.73 5.18
C GLY A 73 6.91 -3.75 4.86
N THR A 74 6.51 -4.98 4.54
CA THR A 74 7.42 -6.04 4.13
C THR A 74 8.11 -5.72 2.80
N ILE A 75 7.39 -5.22 1.80
CA ILE A 75 7.99 -4.82 0.52
C ILE A 75 9.03 -3.72 0.74
N VAL A 76 8.67 -2.66 1.48
CA VAL A 76 9.58 -1.54 1.78
C VAL A 76 10.83 -2.05 2.49
N HIS A 77 10.67 -2.86 3.53
CA HIS A 77 11.80 -3.45 4.25
C HIS A 77 12.67 -4.33 3.34
N GLN A 78 12.06 -5.16 2.49
CA GLN A 78 12.80 -6.05 1.58
C GLN A 78 13.67 -5.27 0.60
N LEU A 79 13.19 -4.12 0.13
CA LEU A 79 13.89 -3.23 -0.78
C LEU A 79 15.01 -2.44 -0.09
N THR A 80 14.85 -2.05 1.18
CA THR A 80 15.79 -1.14 1.86
C THR A 80 16.84 -1.85 2.72
N ARG A 81 16.56 -3.04 3.27
CA ARG A 81 17.40 -3.73 4.27
C ARG A 81 18.84 -4.08 3.86
N LYS A 82 19.18 -4.00 2.58
CA LYS A 82 20.49 -4.40 2.03
C LYS A 82 21.13 -3.32 1.17
N MET A 83 20.59 -2.10 1.19
CA MET A 83 21.16 -1.00 0.44
C MET A 83 22.56 -0.65 0.96
N THR A 84 23.49 -0.37 0.05
CA THR A 84 24.79 0.21 0.42
C THR A 84 24.65 1.71 0.70
N ILE A 85 25.65 2.31 1.32
CA ILE A 85 25.66 3.75 1.62
C ILE A 85 25.57 4.57 0.33
N GLU A 86 26.21 4.12 -0.74
CA GLU A 86 26.19 4.75 -2.06
C GLU A 86 24.78 4.72 -2.67
N GLU A 87 24.07 3.59 -2.53
CA GLU A 87 22.69 3.45 -3.00
C GLU A 87 21.73 4.32 -2.19
N VAL A 88 21.89 4.39 -0.86
CA VAL A 88 21.11 5.28 0.02
C VAL A 88 21.27 6.73 -0.42
N LYS A 89 22.51 7.16 -0.69
CA LYS A 89 22.81 8.52 -1.16
C LYS A 89 22.25 8.81 -2.55
N ALA A 90 22.42 7.88 -3.48
CA ALA A 90 21.90 8.01 -4.84
C ALA A 90 20.36 8.09 -4.88
N ALA A 91 19.69 7.43 -3.94
CA ALA A 91 18.23 7.44 -3.79
C ALA A 91 17.69 8.68 -3.04
N GLY A 92 18.55 9.48 -2.38
CA GLY A 92 18.11 10.59 -1.53
C GLY A 92 17.48 10.15 -0.22
N LEU A 93 17.84 8.96 0.29
CA LEU A 93 17.28 8.37 1.50
C LEU A 93 18.12 8.66 2.75
N GLU A 94 19.14 9.52 2.68
CA GLU A 94 20.04 9.78 3.81
C GLU A 94 19.30 10.29 5.05
N PRO A 95 18.38 11.27 4.98
CA PRO A 95 17.67 11.74 6.17
C PRO A 95 16.83 10.60 6.80
N TYR A 96 16.16 9.81 5.97
CA TYR A 96 15.38 8.66 6.43
C TYR A 96 16.24 7.61 7.12
N PHE A 97 17.41 7.31 6.54
CA PHE A 97 18.34 6.31 7.08
C PHE A 97 18.98 6.79 8.38
N VAL A 98 19.27 8.08 8.55
CA VAL A 98 19.79 8.63 9.81
C VAL A 98 18.78 8.43 10.93
N ASP A 99 17.50 8.71 10.69
CA ASP A 99 16.46 8.62 11.71
C ASP A 99 16.00 7.17 11.97
N HIS A 100 15.91 6.35 10.92
CA HIS A 100 15.23 5.05 10.98
C HIS A 100 16.11 3.85 10.59
N THR A 101 17.36 4.09 10.15
CA THR A 101 18.25 3.05 9.61
C THR A 101 17.55 2.25 8.50
N ALA A 102 17.36 0.95 8.68
CA ALA A 102 16.63 0.06 7.76
C ALA A 102 15.23 -0.31 8.28
N GLY A 103 14.78 0.36 9.34
CA GLY A 103 13.44 0.22 9.90
C GLY A 103 12.40 0.84 8.97
N VAL A 104 11.17 0.30 9.05
CA VAL A 104 10.02 0.86 8.33
C VAL A 104 9.30 1.83 9.26
N TYR A 105 9.40 3.11 8.93
CA TYR A 105 8.66 4.19 9.59
C TYR A 105 7.42 4.61 8.78
N PRO A 106 6.22 4.67 9.40
CA PRO A 106 5.00 5.12 8.74
C PRO A 106 5.05 6.61 8.39
N GLN A 107 5.28 6.92 7.11
CA GLN A 107 5.22 8.28 6.58
C GLN A 107 4.69 8.27 5.15
N PHE A 108 4.25 9.43 4.68
CA PHE A 108 3.88 9.64 3.28
C PHE A 108 5.13 9.84 2.41
N ALA A 109 4.94 9.74 1.08
CA ALA A 109 6.00 10.02 0.10
C ALA A 109 6.61 11.41 0.24
N SER A 110 5.89 12.37 0.82
CA SER A 110 6.43 13.71 1.12
C SER A 110 7.39 13.75 2.31
N GLY A 111 7.59 12.64 3.04
CA GLY A 111 8.31 12.63 4.31
C GLY A 111 7.44 13.01 5.52
N THR A 112 6.19 13.38 5.30
CA THR A 112 5.26 13.73 6.39
C THR A 112 4.91 12.48 7.20
N PRO A 113 5.12 12.46 8.54
CA PRO A 113 4.72 11.33 9.37
C PRO A 113 3.23 11.03 9.25
N TRP A 114 2.89 9.74 9.27
CA TRP A 114 1.49 9.35 9.38
C TRP A 114 0.93 9.76 10.75
N THR A 115 -0.29 10.27 10.77
CA THR A 115 -0.98 10.66 12.00
C THR A 115 -2.45 10.28 11.96
N ALA A 116 -3.06 10.19 13.14
CA ALA A 116 -4.50 9.95 13.31
C ALA A 116 -5.36 11.02 12.61
N ALA A 117 -4.82 12.21 12.30
CA ALA A 117 -5.53 13.27 11.57
C ALA A 117 -5.97 12.86 10.15
N THR A 118 -5.42 11.77 9.61
CA THR A 118 -5.80 11.22 8.30
C THR A 118 -6.99 10.26 8.37
N ILE A 119 -7.37 9.81 9.56
CA ILE A 119 -8.53 8.96 9.79
C ILE A 119 -9.77 9.84 9.80
N GLN A 120 -10.75 9.54 8.93
CA GLN A 120 -12.06 10.17 9.00
C GLN A 120 -13.03 9.25 9.74
N SER A 121 -13.89 9.81 10.58
CA SER A 121 -14.88 9.07 11.37
C SER A 121 -15.87 10.09 11.92
N SER A 122 -17.00 10.25 11.24
CA SER A 122 -18.02 11.23 11.57
C SER A 122 -19.14 10.64 12.43
N GLY A 123 -19.34 9.32 12.40
CA GLY A 123 -20.46 8.64 13.05
C GLY A 123 -21.78 8.74 12.27
N ASP A 124 -21.78 9.46 11.13
CA ASP A 124 -22.84 9.41 10.14
C ASP A 124 -22.52 8.34 9.09
N VAL A 125 -23.43 7.39 8.91
CA VAL A 125 -23.19 6.21 8.05
C VAL A 125 -23.01 6.60 6.59
N ILE A 126 -23.71 7.63 6.09
CA ILE A 126 -23.59 8.06 4.69
C ILE A 126 -22.25 8.76 4.47
N ALA A 127 -21.87 9.67 5.37
CA ALA A 127 -20.60 10.37 5.33
C ALA A 127 -19.44 9.37 5.41
N ASP A 128 -19.45 8.48 6.40
CA ASP A 128 -18.36 7.51 6.61
C ASP A 128 -18.19 6.58 5.39
N LEU A 129 -19.28 6.02 4.85
CA LEU A 129 -19.21 5.16 3.65
C LEU A 129 -18.78 5.93 2.39
N THR A 130 -19.14 7.21 2.27
CA THR A 130 -18.70 8.06 1.16
C THR A 130 -17.21 8.35 1.24
N GLU A 131 -16.69 8.59 2.44
CA GLU A 131 -15.26 8.76 2.67
C GLU A 131 -14.49 7.47 2.39
N ASP A 132 -15.04 6.31 2.77
CA ASP A 132 -14.45 4.99 2.48
C ASP A 132 -14.37 4.75 0.97
N LEU A 133 -15.44 5.01 0.22
CA LEU A 133 -15.42 4.94 -1.25
C LEU A 133 -14.34 5.85 -1.87
N ALA A 134 -14.18 7.06 -1.34
CA ALA A 134 -13.14 7.97 -1.81
C ALA A 134 -11.73 7.48 -1.44
N ALA A 135 -11.56 6.84 -0.28
CA ALA A 135 -10.29 6.26 0.16
C ALA A 135 -9.82 5.17 -0.82
N GLU A 136 -10.67 4.20 -1.14
CA GLU A 136 -10.27 3.06 -2.00
C GLU A 136 -9.94 3.52 -3.42
N GLN A 137 -10.63 4.55 -3.93
CA GLN A 137 -10.28 5.13 -5.23
C GLN A 137 -8.94 5.86 -5.22
N LYS A 138 -8.59 6.53 -4.12
CA LYS A 138 -7.27 7.18 -3.96
C LYS A 138 -6.16 6.14 -3.83
N ALA A 139 -6.40 5.04 -3.11
CA ALA A 139 -5.47 3.94 -2.97
C ALA A 139 -5.25 3.22 -4.32
N ARG A 140 -6.34 2.80 -4.99
CA ARG A 140 -6.31 2.23 -6.34
C ARG A 140 -5.57 3.12 -7.35
N LYS A 141 -5.84 4.43 -7.37
CA LYS A 141 -5.11 5.40 -8.22
C LYS A 141 -3.61 5.42 -7.91
N THR A 142 -3.25 5.33 -6.63
CA THR A 142 -1.84 5.31 -6.22
C THR A 142 -1.14 4.05 -6.72
N TYR A 143 -1.76 2.88 -6.58
CA TYR A 143 -1.21 1.63 -7.12
C TYR A 143 -1.07 1.64 -8.63
N ASP A 144 -2.07 2.18 -9.32
CA ASP A 144 -2.01 2.48 -10.75
C ASP A 144 -0.77 3.29 -11.13
N ASN A 145 -0.41 4.31 -10.33
CA ASN A 145 0.78 5.12 -10.57
C ASN A 145 2.06 4.31 -10.31
N ILE A 146 2.12 3.53 -9.23
CA ILE A 146 3.26 2.65 -8.94
C ILE A 146 3.52 1.68 -10.08
N LEU A 147 2.49 1.05 -10.63
CA LEU A 147 2.61 0.11 -11.77
C LEU A 147 3.11 0.77 -13.06
N ARG A 148 2.97 2.09 -13.22
CA ARG A 148 3.55 2.82 -14.37
C ARG A 148 5.02 3.16 -14.16
N MET A 149 5.49 3.12 -12.91
CA MET A 149 6.79 3.62 -12.49
C MET A 149 7.75 2.47 -12.15
N SER A 150 7.23 1.32 -11.73
CA SER A 150 7.99 0.14 -11.33
C SER A 150 8.13 -0.88 -12.47
N ASP A 151 9.34 -1.36 -12.68
CA ASP A 151 9.69 -2.43 -13.62
C ASP A 151 9.93 -3.79 -12.95
N ASP A 152 9.95 -3.86 -11.62
CA ASP A 152 10.18 -5.07 -10.83
C ASP A 152 8.93 -5.98 -10.82
N PRO A 153 8.96 -7.18 -11.42
CA PRO A 153 7.83 -8.10 -11.42
C PRO A 153 7.38 -8.53 -10.02
N ASP A 154 8.29 -8.70 -9.07
CA ASP A 154 7.97 -9.18 -7.72
C ASP A 154 7.20 -8.10 -6.94
N VAL A 155 7.60 -6.84 -7.07
CA VAL A 155 6.83 -5.70 -6.54
C VAL A 155 5.50 -5.55 -7.28
N ASN A 156 5.52 -5.56 -8.61
CA ASN A 156 4.34 -5.33 -9.43
C ASN A 156 3.24 -6.37 -9.19
N ASN A 157 3.59 -7.63 -8.96
CA ASN A 157 2.62 -8.69 -8.65
C ASN A 157 1.85 -8.38 -7.37
N VAL A 158 2.55 -7.95 -6.31
CA VAL A 158 1.91 -7.60 -5.05
C VAL A 158 1.07 -6.33 -5.17
N ILE A 159 1.56 -5.32 -5.91
CA ILE A 159 0.79 -4.09 -6.15
C ILE A 159 -0.48 -4.37 -6.97
N ARG A 160 -0.45 -5.30 -7.93
CA ARG A 160 -1.67 -5.73 -8.65
C ARG A 160 -2.67 -6.40 -7.71
N PHE A 161 -2.21 -7.28 -6.83
CA PHE A 161 -3.06 -7.90 -5.82
C PHE A 161 -3.75 -6.86 -4.94
N LEU A 162 -2.98 -5.94 -4.34
CA LEU A 162 -3.52 -4.88 -3.48
C LEU A 162 -4.53 -4.02 -4.25
N ARG A 163 -4.19 -3.62 -5.48
CA ARG A 163 -5.08 -2.86 -6.36
C ARG A 163 -6.41 -3.58 -6.65
N GLU A 164 -6.39 -4.89 -6.82
CA GLU A 164 -7.62 -5.68 -7.01
C GLU A 164 -8.48 -5.67 -5.74
N ARG A 165 -7.84 -5.71 -4.56
CA ARG A 165 -8.56 -5.60 -3.27
C ARG A 165 -9.26 -4.25 -3.12
N GLU A 166 -8.61 -3.14 -3.49
CA GLU A 166 -9.24 -1.81 -3.48
C GLU A 166 -10.52 -1.74 -4.31
N ILE A 167 -10.56 -2.45 -5.45
CA ILE A 167 -11.76 -2.51 -6.30
C ILE A 167 -12.87 -3.28 -5.59
N VAL A 168 -12.53 -4.39 -4.94
CA VAL A 168 -13.48 -5.20 -4.16
C VAL A 168 -14.01 -4.41 -2.96
N HIS A 169 -13.14 -3.70 -2.23
CA HIS A 169 -13.53 -2.84 -1.11
C HIS A 169 -14.43 -1.70 -1.54
N TYR A 170 -14.08 -1.01 -2.63
CA TYR A 170 -14.93 0.03 -3.22
C TYR A 170 -16.33 -0.50 -3.56
N GLN A 171 -16.42 -1.68 -4.20
CA GLN A 171 -17.70 -2.30 -4.52
C GLN A 171 -18.48 -2.66 -3.25
N ARG A 172 -17.80 -3.17 -2.22
CA ARG A 172 -18.42 -3.55 -0.95
C ARG A 172 -18.97 -2.36 -0.18
N PHE A 173 -18.23 -1.25 -0.12
CA PHE A 173 -18.72 -0.01 0.48
C PHE A 173 -19.85 0.60 -0.34
N GLY A 174 -19.80 0.50 -1.67
CA GLY A 174 -20.87 0.98 -2.55
C GLY A 174 -22.18 0.20 -2.34
N GLU A 175 -22.09 -1.12 -2.19
CA GLU A 175 -23.21 -1.96 -1.79
C GLU A 175 -23.76 -1.54 -0.41
N GLY A 176 -22.87 -1.34 0.57
CA GLY A 176 -23.22 -0.88 1.91
C GLY A 176 -23.95 0.47 1.89
N LEU A 177 -23.48 1.41 1.08
CA LEU A 177 -24.07 2.74 0.94
C LEU A 177 -25.48 2.66 0.34
N ARG A 178 -25.64 1.89 -0.74
CA ARG A 178 -26.95 1.65 -1.36
C ARG A 178 -27.93 1.05 -0.36
N LEU A 179 -27.52 0.01 0.37
CA LEU A 179 -28.37 -0.66 1.36
C LEU A 179 -28.73 0.27 2.54
N ALA A 180 -27.80 1.12 2.98
CA ALA A 180 -28.05 2.11 4.01
C ALA A 180 -29.11 3.12 3.56
N GLN A 181 -28.96 3.65 2.34
CA GLN A 181 -29.92 4.59 1.74
C GLN A 181 -31.31 3.97 1.56
N GLU A 182 -31.40 2.71 1.12
CA GLU A 182 -32.67 2.00 0.96
C GLU A 182 -33.46 1.83 2.25
N ARG A 183 -32.76 1.70 3.39
CA ARG A 183 -33.36 1.56 4.72
C ARG A 183 -33.74 2.90 5.37
N MET A 184 -33.24 4.01 4.83
CA MET A 184 -33.57 5.37 5.32
C MET A 184 -34.88 5.86 4.69
N ASN A 185 -35.48 6.91 5.27
CA ASN A 185 -36.72 7.49 4.75
C ASN A 185 -36.49 8.06 3.33
N GLN A 186 -36.92 7.32 2.32
CA GLN A 186 -36.67 7.60 0.90
C GLN A 186 -37.18 8.97 0.42
N LYS A 187 -38.12 9.60 1.15
CA LYS A 187 -38.64 10.93 0.78
C LYS A 187 -37.64 12.05 1.00
N ASN A 188 -36.77 11.94 2.02
CA ASN A 188 -35.64 12.86 2.22
C ASN A 188 -34.61 12.23 3.17
N ILE A 189 -33.58 11.62 2.60
CA ILE A 189 -32.47 10.97 3.33
C ILE A 189 -31.68 11.98 4.19
N TYR A 190 -31.70 13.27 3.82
CA TYR A 190 -30.96 14.33 4.51
C TYR A 190 -31.84 15.18 5.45
N ALA A 191 -33.13 14.83 5.61
CA ALA A 191 -34.03 15.59 6.49
C ALA A 191 -33.68 15.46 7.98
N ILE A 192 -33.05 14.35 8.36
CA ILE A 192 -32.70 13.98 9.73
C ILE A 192 -31.35 13.29 9.72
N ASN A 193 -30.60 13.36 10.82
CA ASN A 193 -29.43 12.51 11.01
C ASN A 193 -29.89 11.18 11.63
N PRO A 194 -29.98 10.08 10.87
CA PRO A 194 -30.51 8.82 11.38
C PRO A 194 -29.65 8.19 12.49
N SER A 195 -28.40 8.63 12.68
CA SER A 195 -27.55 8.20 13.81
C SER A 195 -27.97 8.85 15.14
N PHE A 196 -28.61 10.02 15.11
CA PHE A 196 -28.99 10.80 16.30
C PHE A 196 -30.50 10.99 16.47
N ASP A 197 -31.20 11.32 15.39
CA ASP A 197 -32.62 11.70 15.37
C ASP A 197 -33.49 10.44 15.20
N ARG A 198 -33.71 9.70 16.29
CA ARG A 198 -34.58 8.50 16.32
C ARG A 198 -36.03 8.82 16.67
#